data_AF-A0A060XHL4-F1
#
_entry.id   AF-A0A060XHL4-F1
#
_cell.length_a   1.000
_cell.length_b   1.000
_cell.length_c   1.000
_cell.angle_alpha   90.00
_cell.angle_beta   90.00
_cell.angle_gamma   90.00
#
_symmetry.space_group_name_H-M   'P 1'
#
loop_
_entity.id
_entity.type
_entity.pdbx_description
1 polymer ?
#
loop_
_entity_poly.entity_id
_entity_poly.type
_entity_poly.pdbx_seq_one_letter_code
_entity_poly.pdbx_strand_id
1 'polypeptide(L)' 'MFEINRTHPHLVDMFSIGRSYEGRPLYVLQLGKRTRSYKKAVWIDCGVHAREWIGPAFCQWFVKEVRSFVLP' A
#
# COMPACT_ATOMS: atom_id res chain seq x y z
N MET A 1 -5.78 -3.51 -4.82
CA MET A 1 -4.36 -3.71 -4.48
C MET A 1 -3.62 -4.53 -5.54
N PHE A 2 -4.10 -5.74 -5.88
CA PHE A 2 -3.47 -6.56 -6.94
C PHE A 2 -3.39 -5.86 -8.30
N GLU A 3 -4.48 -5.22 -8.74
CA GLU A 3 -4.52 -4.53 -10.03
C GLU A 3 -3.53 -3.36 -10.10
N ILE A 4 -3.45 -2.55 -9.03
CA ILE A 4 -2.55 -1.39 -9.03
C ILE A 4 -1.08 -1.82 -9.03
N ASN A 5 -0.75 -2.91 -8.33
CA ASN A 5 0.59 -3.50 -8.36
C ASN A 5 0.95 -4.02 -9.77
N ARG A 6 0.01 -4.72 -10.43
CA ARG A 6 0.20 -5.27 -11.78
C ARG A 6 0.37 -4.18 -12.84
N THR A 7 -0.40 -3.09 -12.73
CA THR A 7 -0.42 -2.01 -13.73
C THR A 7 0.67 -0.96 -13.50
N HIS A 8 1.21 -0.84 -12.29
CA HIS A 8 2.22 0.17 -11.93
C HIS A 8 3.43 -0.43 -11.19
N PRO A 9 4.08 -1.49 -11.72
CA PRO A 9 5.13 -2.23 -11.00
C PRO A 9 6.42 -1.42 -10.77
N HIS A 10 6.60 -0.30 -11.48
CA HIS A 10 7.73 0.61 -11.28
C HIS A 10 7.55 1.58 -10.10
N LEU A 11 6.32 1.70 -9.59
CA LEU A 11 5.93 2.64 -8.55
C LEU A 11 5.40 1.95 -7.30
N VAL A 12 4.68 0.84 -7.48
CA VAL A 12 4.05 0.09 -6.41
C VAL A 12 4.73 -1.27 -6.31
N ASP A 13 5.14 -1.63 -5.11
CA ASP A 13 5.57 -2.97 -4.76
C ASP A 13 4.65 -3.54 -3.70
N MET A 14 4.18 -4.76 -3.89
CA MET A 14 3.27 -5.43 -2.97
C MET A 14 3.92 -6.69 -2.42
N PHE A 15 4.10 -6.73 -1.10
CA PHE A 15 4.65 -7.89 -0.42
C PHE A 15 3.87 -8.17 0.86
N SER A 16 3.99 -9.40 1.35
CA SER A 16 3.39 -9.80 2.62
C SER A 16 4.38 -9.59 3.76
N ILE A 17 3.90 -9.05 4.88
CA ILE A 17 4.69 -8.89 6.12
C ILE A 17 4.40 -9.98 7.15
N GLY A 18 3.49 -10.91 6.85
CA GLY A 18 3.07 -11.96 7.79
C GLY A 18 1.69 -12.50 7.48
N ARG A 19 1.10 -13.22 8.45
CA ARG A 19 -0.25 -13.78 8.37
C ARG A 19 -1.06 -13.42 9.60
N SER A 20 -2.38 -13.27 9.42
CA SER A 20 -3.32 -13.16 10.53
C SER A 20 -3.43 -14.48 11.29
N TYR A 21 -4.14 -14.46 12.43
CA TYR A 21 -4.45 -15.67 13.19
C TYR A 21 -5.14 -16.75 12.33
N GLU A 22 -6.08 -16.36 11.47
CA GLU A 22 -6.79 -17.26 10.55
C GLU A 22 -5.98 -17.58 9.28
N GLY A 23 -4.68 -17.27 9.26
CA GLY A 23 -3.77 -17.63 8.17
C GLY A 23 -3.87 -16.74 6.92
N ARG A 24 -4.58 -15.61 6.97
CA ARG A 24 -4.70 -14.70 5.81
C ARG A 24 -3.44 -13.82 5.68
N PRO A 25 -2.88 -13.64 4.48
CA PRO A 25 -1.70 -12.80 4.29
C PRO A 25 -1.98 -11.33 4.63
N LEU A 26 -1.06 -10.70 5.34
CA LEU A 26 -1.07 -9.26 5.62
C LEU A 26 -0.21 -8.56 4.57
N TYR A 27 -0.84 -7.84 3.65
CA TYR A 27 -0.17 -7.17 2.54
C TYR A 27 0.16 -5.72 2.86
N VAL A 28 1.31 -5.27 2.36
CA VAL A 28 1.74 -3.87 2.35
C VAL A 28 1.93 -3.44 0.90
N LEU A 29 1.58 -2.19 0.61
CA LEU A 29 1.94 -1.52 -0.64
C LEU A 29 3.03 -0.50 -0.35
N GLN A 30 4.24 -0.76 -0.83
CA GLN A 30 5.31 0.23 -0.81
C GLN A 30 5.22 1.09 -2.06
N LEU A 31 4.97 2.39 -1.86
CA LEU A 31 4.88 3.38 -2.93
C LEU A 31 6.19 4.15 -3.06
N GLY A 32 6.74 4.23 -4.27
CA GLY A 32 7.89 5.07 -4.57
C GLY A 32 8.74 4.53 -5.70
N LYS A 33 9.41 5.44 -6.43
CA LYS A 33 10.39 5.05 -7.45
C LYS A 33 11.52 4.27 -6.80
N ARG A 34 11.79 3.06 -7.32
CA ARG A 34 12.97 2.27 -6.94
C ARG A 34 14.23 3.03 -7.32
N THR A 35 14.89 3.63 -6.33
CA THR A 35 16.19 4.29 -6.47
C THR A 35 17.23 3.55 -5.66
N ARG A 36 18.51 3.64 -6.03
CA ARG A 36 19.61 3.05 -5.28
C ARG A 36 19.84 3.67 -3.89
N SER A 37 19.38 4.90 -3.66
CA SER A 37 19.51 5.58 -2.38
C SER A 37 18.41 5.18 -1.40
N TYR A 38 18.79 5.08 -0.12
CA TYR A 38 17.84 4.95 0.98
C TYR A 38 16.97 6.19 1.05
N LYS A 39 15.64 5.99 1.12
CA LYS A 39 14.67 7.08 1.26
C LYS A 39 14.01 7.03 2.62
N LYS A 40 13.76 8.19 3.21
CA LYS A 40 12.87 8.29 4.37
C LYS A 40 11.48 7.79 3.95
N ALA A 41 10.87 7.00 4.82
CA ALA A 41 9.56 6.40 4.58
C ALA A 41 8.54 6.95 5.57
N VAL A 42 7.29 7.01 5.12
CA VAL A 42 6.12 7.26 5.97
C VAL A 42 5.30 5.98 5.98
N TRP A 43 4.98 5.49 7.17
CA TRP A 43 4.13 4.33 7.36
C TRP A 43 2.69 4.77 7.62
N ILE A 44 1.74 4.17 6.92
CA ILE A 44 0.31 4.40 7.07
C ILE A 44 -0.38 3.05 7.07
N ASP A 45 -1.03 2.69 8.17
CA ASP A 45 -1.92 1.54 8.26
C ASP A 45 -3.37 1.96 8.47
N CYS A 46 -4.28 1.05 8.11
CA CYS A 46 -5.71 1.25 8.22
C CYS A 46 -6.39 -0.07 8.58
N GLY A 47 -7.53 -0.01 9.28
CA GLY A 47 -8.36 -1.17 9.57
C GLY A 47 -7.89 -2.05 10.73
N VAL A 48 -7.09 -1.49 11.65
CA VAL A 48 -6.71 -2.18 12.89
C VAL A 48 -7.92 -2.53 13.75
N HIS A 49 -8.93 -1.65 13.78
CA HIS A 49 -10.25 -1.95 14.36
C HIS A 49 -11.25 -2.30 13.27
N ALA A 50 -11.86 -3.49 13.37
CA ALA A 50 -12.73 -4.04 12.33
C ALA A 50 -13.96 -3.18 11.96
N ARG A 51 -14.41 -2.30 12.87
CA ARG A 51 -15.60 -1.45 12.67
C ARG A 51 -15.30 -0.06 12.11
N GLU A 52 -14.04 0.33 11.99
CA GLU A 52 -13.62 1.66 11.52
C GLU A 52 -13.51 1.69 10.00
N TRP A 53 -14.61 1.44 9.29
CA TRP A 53 -14.63 1.18 7.85
C TRP A 53 -14.11 2.35 6.99
N ILE A 54 -14.17 3.57 7.50
CA ILE A 54 -13.60 4.73 6.82
C ILE A 54 -12.07 4.67 6.70
N GLY A 55 -11.38 3.97 7.62
CA GLY A 55 -9.94 3.79 7.58
C GLY A 55 -9.49 3.03 6.32
N PRO A 56 -9.93 1.77 6.11
CA PRO A 56 -9.61 1.02 4.89
C PRO A 56 -10.03 1.75 3.60
N ALA A 57 -11.15 2.47 3.62
CA ALA A 57 -11.58 3.30 2.48
C ALA A 57 -10.58 4.42 2.18
N PHE A 58 -10.11 5.13 3.21
CA PHE A 58 -9.07 6.15 3.08
C PHE A 58 -7.78 5.59 2.51
N CYS A 59 -7.26 4.47 3.04
CA CYS A 59 -6.02 3.89 2.52
C CYS A 59 -6.12 3.51 1.03
N GLN A 60 -7.27 2.99 0.58
CA GLN A 60 -7.49 2.70 -0.84
C GLN A 60 -7.52 3.97 -1.69
N TRP A 61 -8.19 5.02 -1.23
CA TRP A 61 -8.25 6.30 -1.90
C TRP A 61 -6.87 6.97 -1.95
N PHE A 62 -6.14 7.00 -0.84
CA PHE A 62 -4.81 7.59 -0.73
C PHE A 62 -3.83 6.96 -1.73
N VAL A 63 -3.81 5.63 -1.84
CA VAL A 63 -2.98 4.92 -2.82
C VAL A 63 -3.31 5.33 -4.26
N LYS A 64 -4.61 5.50 -4.58
CA LYS A 64 -5.07 5.97 -5.90
C LYS A 64 -4.62 7.40 -6.16
N GLU A 65 -4.75 8.30 -5.19
CA GLU A 65 -4.39 9.71 -5.36
C GLU A 65 -2.89 9.93 -5.48
N VAL A 66 -2.09 9.34 -4.60
CA VAL A 66 -0.62 9.47 -4.65
C VAL A 66 -0.08 8.95 -5.98
N ARG A 67 -0.67 7.88 -6.54
CA ARG A 67 -0.34 7.44 -7.89
C ARG A 67 -0.55 8.56 -8.92
N SER A 68 -1.70 9.24 -8.90
CA SER A 68 -2.03 10.31 -9.85
C SER A 68 -1.06 11.49 -9.79
N PHE A 69 -0.44 11.76 -8.64
CA PHE A 69 0.56 12.82 -8.49
C PHE A 69 1.99 12.39 -8.83
N VAL A 70 2.29 11.08 -8.84
CA VAL A 70 3.65 10.56 -9.06
C VAL A 70 3.88 10.12 -10.51
N LEU A 71 2.81 9.90 -11.27
CA LEU A 71 2.86 9.70 -12.72
C LEU A 71 2.68 11.05 -13.42
N PRO A 72 3.59 11.45 -14.34
CA PRO A 72 3.37 12.61 -15.21
C PRO A 72 2.19 12.39 -16.16
#